data_AF-A0A849GVU0-F1
#
_entry.id   AF-A0A849GVU0-F1
#
_cell.length_a   1.000
_cell.length_b   1.000
_cell.length_c   1.000
_cell.angle_alpha   90.00
_cell.angle_beta   90.00
_cell.angle_gamma   90.00
#
_symmetry.space_group_name_H-M   'P 1'
#
loop_
_entity.id
_entity.type
_entity.pdbx_description
1 polymer ?
#
loop_
_entity_poly.entity_id
_entity_poly.type
_entity_poly.pdbx_seq_one_letter_code
_entity_poly.pdbx_strand_id
1 'polypeptide(L)'
;MNKPIMAKATAVWLVDNTTLSFKQIADFCGLHELEVQGIADGDVATGVKGFDPIANNQLTQDEIDAAEKDSLHELKLKFNAAAVGEEKRRGPRYTPLSKRQDRPAAILWLVKF
;
A
#
# COMPACT_ATOMS: atom_id res chain seq x y z
N MET A 1 6.70 -8.14 -5.75
CA MET A 1 5.81 -8.32 -4.58
C MET A 1 4.90 -7.12 -4.46
N ASN A 2 3.58 -7.32 -4.50
CA ASN A 2 2.64 -6.29 -4.07
C ASN A 2 2.72 -6.19 -2.55
N LYS A 3 2.78 -4.96 -2.02
CA LYS A 3 2.76 -4.69 -0.58
C LYS A 3 1.36 -4.28 -0.16
N PRO A 4 0.93 -4.57 1.09
CA PRO A 4 -0.32 -4.04 1.61
C PRO A 4 -0.30 -2.50 1.60
N ILE A 5 -1.49 -1.92 1.51
CA ILE A 5 -1.62 -0.46 1.55
C ILE A 5 -1.36 -0.03 3.00
N MET A 6 -0.55 1.02 3.18
CA MET A 6 -0.13 1.48 4.52
C MET A 6 0.55 0.39 5.36
N ALA A 7 1.55 -0.30 4.79
CA ALA A 7 2.27 -1.42 5.40
C ALA A 7 2.60 -1.30 6.91
N LYS A 8 3.04 -0.13 7.39
CA LYS A 8 3.29 0.08 8.84
C LYS A 8 2.01 0.03 9.68
N ALA A 9 0.93 0.65 9.21
CA ALA A 9 -0.35 0.63 9.91
C ALA A 9 -1.02 -0.76 9.84
N THR A 10 -0.83 -1.48 8.73
CA THR A 10 -1.26 -2.88 8.62
C THR A 10 -0.48 -3.79 9.57
N ALA A 11 0.84 -3.57 9.71
CA ALA A 11 1.66 -4.30 10.67
C ALA A 11 1.19 -4.07 12.12
N VAL A 12 0.89 -2.82 12.51
CA VAL A 12 0.29 -2.51 13.83
C VAL A 12 -0.98 -3.32 14.05
N TRP A 13 -1.90 -3.32 13.08
CA TRP A 13 -3.15 -4.06 13.22
C TRP A 13 -2.92 -5.58 13.32
N LEU A 14 -2.03 -6.14 12.50
CA LEU A 14 -1.72 -7.58 12.54
C LEU A 14 -1.09 -7.99 13.88
N VAL A 15 -0.15 -7.20 14.41
CA VAL A 15 0.47 -7.45 15.72
C VAL A 15 -0.57 -7.43 16.84
N ASP A 16 -1.54 -6.51 16.79
CA ASP A 16 -2.53 -6.34 17.86
C ASP A 16 -3.69 -7.37 17.78
N ASN A 17 -4.03 -7.86 16.58
CA ASN A 17 -5.27 -8.62 16.35
C ASN A 17 -5.05 -10.08 15.94
N THR A 18 -3.80 -10.52 15.70
CA THR A 18 -3.49 -11.88 15.24
C THR A 18 -2.34 -12.49 16.05
N THR A 19 -2.20 -13.81 16.03
CA THR A 19 -1.07 -14.51 16.68
C THR A 19 0.07 -14.85 15.71
N LEU A 20 0.21 -14.08 14.63
CA LEU A 20 1.21 -14.30 13.60
C LEU A 20 2.64 -14.02 14.11
N SER A 21 3.62 -14.71 13.53
CA SER A 21 5.02 -14.45 13.85
C SER A 21 5.50 -13.12 13.26
N PHE A 22 6.47 -12.47 13.91
CA PHE A 22 7.05 -11.22 13.43
C PHE A 22 7.67 -11.36 12.02
N LYS A 23 8.22 -12.53 11.71
CA LYS A 23 8.73 -12.85 10.38
C LYS A 23 7.62 -12.85 9.32
N GLN A 24 6.49 -13.50 9.58
CA GLN A 24 5.35 -13.51 8.64
C GLN A 24 4.81 -12.10 8.39
N ILE A 25 4.67 -11.28 9.44
CA ILE A 25 4.21 -9.90 9.31
C ILE A 25 5.25 -9.05 8.54
N ALA A 26 6.53 -9.24 8.81
CA ALA A 26 7.63 -8.56 8.12
C ALA A 26 7.65 -8.89 6.63
N ASP A 27 7.53 -10.17 6.28
CA ASP A 27 7.49 -10.64 4.90
C ASP A 27 6.26 -10.11 4.15
N PHE A 28 5.09 -10.09 4.81
CA PHE A 28 3.86 -9.56 4.22
C PHE A 28 3.90 -8.03 4.01
N CYS A 29 4.31 -7.27 5.02
CA CYS A 29 4.39 -5.81 4.97
C CYS A 29 5.64 -5.30 4.22
N GLY A 30 6.61 -6.18 3.95
CA GLY A 30 7.90 -5.83 3.37
C GLY A 30 8.70 -4.89 4.27
N LEU A 31 8.64 -5.13 5.59
CA LEU A 31 9.38 -4.46 6.66
C LEU A 31 10.46 -5.40 7.18
N HIS A 32 11.41 -4.89 7.95
CA HIS A 32 12.37 -5.76 8.63
C HIS A 32 11.76 -6.31 9.94
N GLU A 33 12.13 -7.52 10.35
CA GLU A 33 11.61 -8.16 11.59
C GLU A 33 11.78 -7.26 12.82
N LEU A 34 12.94 -6.60 12.95
CA LEU A 34 13.21 -5.62 14.02
C LEU A 34 12.25 -4.42 14.00
N GLU A 35 11.77 -3.98 12.84
CA GLU A 35 10.76 -2.91 12.78
C GLU A 35 9.41 -3.39 13.29
N VAL A 36 9.05 -4.66 13.04
CA VAL A 36 7.82 -5.28 13.56
C VAL A 36 7.92 -5.50 15.07
N GLN A 37 9.09 -5.92 15.57
CA GLN A 37 9.35 -6.00 17.01
C GLN A 37 9.23 -4.63 17.67
N GLY A 38 9.86 -3.59 17.09
CA GLY A 38 9.72 -2.22 17.59
C GLY A 38 8.30 -1.64 17.49
N ILE A 39 7.44 -2.20 16.63
CA ILE A 39 5.99 -1.90 16.61
C ILE A 39 5.30 -2.60 17.79
N ALA A 40 5.59 -3.87 18.04
CA ALA A 40 5.05 -4.64 19.16
C ALA A 40 5.47 -4.05 20.53
N ASP A 41 6.71 -3.55 20.62
CA ASP A 41 7.24 -2.89 21.81
C ASP A 41 6.68 -1.47 22.02
N GLY A 42 6.00 -0.91 21.00
CA GLY A 42 5.37 0.42 21.06
C GLY A 42 6.26 1.62 20.74
N ASP A 43 7.53 1.39 20.36
CA ASP A 43 8.55 2.41 20.12
C ASP A 43 8.48 3.06 18.72
N VAL A 44 8.14 2.29 17.68
CA VAL A 44 8.31 2.73 16.27
C VAL A 44 7.03 3.32 15.66
N ALA A 45 5.87 3.03 16.21
CA ALA A 45 4.56 3.37 15.65
C ALA A 45 3.65 4.16 16.62
N THR A 46 4.23 4.87 17.59
CA THR A 46 3.47 5.68 18.54
C THR A 46 2.57 6.69 17.81
N GLY A 47 1.25 6.51 17.92
CA GLY A 47 0.24 7.36 17.26
C GLY A 47 -0.25 6.88 15.88
N VAL A 48 0.26 5.77 15.35
CA VAL A 48 -0.27 5.15 14.12
C VAL A 48 -1.48 4.30 14.46
N LYS A 49 -2.66 4.68 13.94
CA LYS A 49 -3.87 3.86 14.09
C LYS A 49 -3.76 2.61 13.20
N GLY A 50 -3.96 1.43 13.77
CA GLY A 50 -3.98 0.17 13.03
C GLY A 50 -4.93 0.21 11.83
N PHE A 51 -4.45 -0.29 10.70
CA PHE A 51 -5.21 -0.35 9.45
C PHE A 51 -5.62 -1.78 9.16
N ASP A 52 -6.92 -2.05 9.26
CA ASP A 52 -7.50 -3.38 9.09
C ASP A 52 -7.39 -3.87 7.63
N PRO A 53 -6.62 -4.95 7.36
CA PRO A 53 -6.46 -5.51 6.03
C PRO A 53 -7.67 -6.34 5.56
N ILE A 54 -8.51 -6.84 6.48
CA ILE A 54 -9.72 -7.62 6.16
C ILE A 54 -10.82 -6.67 5.69
N ALA A 55 -11.06 -5.59 6.45
CA ALA A 55 -12.06 -4.58 6.11
C ALA A 55 -11.80 -3.94 4.73
N ASN A 56 -10.52 -3.83 4.34
CA ASN A 56 -10.11 -3.29 3.04
C ASN A 56 -9.99 -4.34 1.93
N ASN A 57 -10.49 -5.56 2.15
CA ASN A 57 -10.43 -6.65 1.18
C ASN A 57 -9.01 -7.00 0.70
N GLN A 58 -7.98 -6.74 1.52
CA GLN A 58 -6.58 -7.07 1.19
C GLN A 58 -6.19 -8.48 1.61
N LEU A 59 -6.76 -8.95 2.72
CA LEU A 59 -6.64 -10.30 3.24
C LEU A 59 -8.02 -10.91 3.47
N THR A 60 -8.06 -12.24 3.50
CA THR A 60 -9.22 -13.03 3.94
C THR A 60 -8.96 -13.57 5.34
N GLN A 61 -10.01 -13.71 6.14
CA GLN A 61 -9.90 -14.33 7.46
C GLN A 61 -9.28 -15.73 7.35
N ASP A 62 -9.71 -16.53 6.37
CA ASP A 62 -9.18 -17.86 6.11
C ASP A 62 -7.66 -17.89 5.89
N GLU A 63 -7.09 -16.83 5.32
CA GLU A 63 -5.65 -16.72 5.06
C GLU A 63 -4.88 -16.43 6.36
N ILE A 64 -5.45 -15.62 7.25
CA ILE A 64 -4.91 -15.37 8.59
C ILE A 64 -5.00 -16.65 9.42
N ASP A 65 -6.15 -17.32 9.42
CA ASP A 65 -6.35 -18.57 10.17
C ASP A 65 -5.41 -19.70 9.70
N ALA A 66 -5.06 -19.74 8.41
CA ALA A 66 -4.05 -20.66 7.88
C ALA A 66 -2.65 -20.27 8.35
N ALA A 67 -2.32 -18.97 8.30
CA ALA A 67 -1.03 -18.44 8.72
C ALA A 67 -0.79 -18.53 10.24
N GLU A 68 -1.84 -18.50 11.06
CA GLU A 68 -1.76 -18.71 12.51
C GLU A 68 -1.49 -20.17 12.88
N LYS A 69 -1.90 -21.13 12.03
CA LYS A 69 -1.67 -22.56 12.25
C LYS A 69 -0.28 -23.02 11.79
N ASP A 70 0.33 -22.31 10.84
CA ASP A 70 1.64 -22.62 10.29
C ASP A 70 2.52 -21.38 10.23
N SER A 71 3.56 -21.36 11.06
CA SER A 71 4.53 -20.26 11.15
C SER A 71 5.42 -20.10 9.91
N LEU A 72 5.44 -21.10 9.02
CA LEU A 72 6.14 -21.04 7.73
C LEU A 72 5.24 -20.57 6.58
N HIS A 73 3.95 -20.39 6.82
CA HIS A 73 3.03 -19.94 5.78
C HIS A 73 3.23 -18.46 5.45
N GLU A 74 3.50 -18.18 4.17
CA GLU A 74 3.65 -16.83 3.66
C GLU A 74 2.28 -16.25 3.26
N LEU A 75 1.87 -15.19 3.96
CA LEU A 75 0.62 -14.47 3.69
C LEU A 75 0.63 -13.88 2.28
N LYS A 76 -0.45 -14.11 1.52
CA LYS A 76 -0.61 -13.54 0.18
C LYS A 76 -1.75 -12.55 0.13
N LEU A 77 -1.50 -11.41 -0.52
CA LEU A 77 -2.55 -10.44 -0.81
C LEU A 77 -3.64 -11.06 -1.69
N LYS A 78 -4.88 -10.79 -1.34
CA LYS A 78 -6.04 -11.18 -2.13
C LYS A 78 -5.93 -10.57 -3.53
N PHE A 79 -6.12 -11.42 -4.55
CA PHE A 79 -6.13 -10.97 -5.93
C PHE A 79 -7.36 -10.08 -6.20
N ASN A 80 -7.11 -8.83 -6.59
CA ASN A 80 -8.18 -7.92 -6.97
C ASN A 80 -8.47 -8.02 -8.48
N ALA A 81 -9.53 -8.75 -8.83
CA ALA A 81 -9.96 -8.92 -10.23
C ALA A 81 -10.36 -7.59 -10.90
N ALA A 82 -10.81 -6.59 -10.14
CA ALA A 82 -11.18 -5.28 -10.68
C ALA A 82 -9.97 -4.42 -11.11
N ALA A 83 -8.77 -4.74 -10.62
CA ALA A 83 -7.53 -4.05 -11.00
C ALA A 83 -6.89 -4.59 -12.29
N VAL A 84 -7.45 -5.67 -12.85
CA VAL A 84 -6.95 -6.27 -14.10
C VAL A 84 -7.29 -5.33 -15.26
N GLY A 85 -6.25 -4.77 -15.89
CA GLY A 85 -6.38 -3.87 -17.04
C GLY A 85 -6.39 -2.38 -16.70
N GLU A 86 -6.28 -2.00 -15.42
CA GLU A 86 -5.97 -0.62 -15.06
C GLU A 86 -4.49 -0.32 -15.37
N GLU A 87 -4.22 0.11 -16.59
CA GLU A 87 -2.93 0.72 -16.91
C GLU A 87 -2.80 2.05 -16.16
N LYS A 88 -1.65 2.27 -15.53
CA LYS A 88 -1.29 3.59 -14.97
C LYS A 88 -1.48 4.63 -16.08
N ARG A 89 -2.52 5.46 -15.96
CA ARG A 89 -2.67 6.64 -16.81
C ARG A 89 -1.39 7.45 -16.70
N ARG A 90 -0.75 7.74 -17.84
CA ARG A 90 0.44 8.57 -17.88
C ARG A 90 0.10 9.89 -17.20
N GLY A 91 0.79 10.19 -16.11
CA GLY A 91 0.58 11.41 -15.33
C GLY A 91 0.86 12.67 -16.16
N PRO A 92 0.56 13.87 -15.61
CA PRO A 92 0.84 15.13 -16.28
C PRO A 92 2.31 15.19 -16.69
N ARG A 93 2.58 15.29 -17.99
CA ARG A 93 3.93 15.48 -18.49
C ARG A 93 4.35 16.93 -18.26
N TYR A 94 5.57 17.13 -17.78
CA TYR A 94 6.15 18.46 -17.68
C TYR A 94 6.06 19.17 -19.03
N THR A 95 5.44 20.36 -19.04
CA THR A 95 5.44 21.23 -20.21
C THR A 95 6.67 22.15 -20.10
N PRO A 96 7.65 22.03 -21.03
CA PRO A 96 8.85 22.86 -21.00
C PRO A 96 8.50 24.32 -21.16
N LEU A 97 9.29 25.21 -20.53
CA LEU A 97 9.04 26.66 -20.50
C LEU A 97 8.79 27.25 -21.89
N SER A 98 9.52 26.77 -22.90
CA SER A 98 9.36 27.15 -24.31
C SER A 98 7.97 26.86 -24.88
N LYS A 99 7.31 25.78 -24.45
CA LYS A 99 5.98 25.35 -24.94
C LYS A 99 4.82 25.80 -24.04
N ARG A 100 5.10 26.49 -22.93
CA ARG A 100 4.05 26.97 -22.02
C ARG A 100 3.24 28.13 -22.62
N GLN A 101 3.84 28.88 -23.52
CA GLN A 101 3.18 30.00 -24.22
C GLN A 101 2.32 29.56 -25.41
N ASP A 102 2.50 28.33 -25.91
CA ASP A 102 1.79 27.84 -27.11
C ASP A 102 0.27 27.84 -26.93
N ARG A 103 -0.22 27.42 -25.75
CA ARG A 103 -1.66 27.37 -25.46
C ARG A 103 -2.28 28.77 -25.30
N PRO A 104 -1.70 29.70 -24.50
CA PRO A 104 -2.13 31.10 -24.50
C PRO A 104 -2.07 31.77 -25.88
N ALA A 105 -1.01 31.55 -26.66
CA ALA A 105 -0.85 32.14 -27.98
C ALA A 105 -1.90 31.63 -28.98
N ALA A 106 -2.22 30.34 -28.97
CA ALA A 106 -3.27 29.77 -29.82
C ALA A 106 -4.66 30.31 -29.48
N ILE A 107 -4.97 30.46 -28.17
CA ILE A 107 -6.22 31.07 -27.71
C ILE A 107 -6.28 32.55 -28.14
N LEU A 108 -5.19 33.29 -27.93
CA LEU A 108 -5.11 34.69 -28.34
C LEU A 108 -5.31 34.85 -29.84
N TRP A 109 -4.74 33.96 -30.66
CA TRP A 109 -4.91 33.98 -32.11
C TRP A 109 -6.38 33.79 -32.51
N LEU A 110 -7.07 32.79 -31.93
CA LEU A 110 -8.50 32.53 -32.18
C LEU A 110 -9.45 33.66 -31.73
N VAL A 111 -9.05 34.46 -30.72
CA VAL A 111 -9.89 35.53 -30.17
C VAL A 111 -9.60 36.88 -30.84
N LYS A 112 -8.39 37.07 -31.35
CA LYS A 112 -7.91 38.35 -31.90
C LYS A 112 -7.96 38.41 -33.43
N PHE A 113 -7.89 37.27 -34.11
CA PHE A 113 -8.01 37.12 -35.56
C PHE A 113 -9.18 36.18 -35.89
#